data_AF-A0A8R1HSC7-F1
#
_entry.id   AF-A0A8R1HSC7-F1
#
_cell.length_a   1.000
_cell.length_b   1.000
_cell.length_c   1.000
_cell.angle_alpha   90.00
_cell.angle_beta   90.00
_cell.angle_gamma   90.00
#
_symmetry.space_group_name_H-M   'P 1'
#
loop_
_entity.id
_entity.type
_entity.pdbx_description
1 polymer ?
#
loop_
_entity_poly.entity_id
_entity_poly.type
_entity_poly.pdbx_seq_one_letter_code
_entity_poly.pdbx_strand_id
1 'polypeptide(L)'
;MGRGKTLTMPERAQVDLMVQLNMSISLMSARIHCSRTLNDCYMSDPVAYGTSKSTGRARKLKQRDERNVAKAVSNTMKSAKDVDLETSRAKSCSHPYNSTRAFLASKKIKVLDWPACSPNLNPIERVWGFLTRSVYKNGKQYNSISELKDAVRTEWSKIHPSYLENLSNSMPNRIFQVIQKNGGFTG
;
A
#
# COMPACT_ATOMS: atom_id res chain seq x y z
N MET A 1 -9.39 -20.20 19.10
CA MET A 1 -8.88 -21.34 19.87
C MET A 1 -7.74 -20.86 20.73
N GLY A 2 -7.80 -21.05 22.05
CA GLY A 2 -6.69 -20.70 22.95
C GLY A 2 -5.45 -21.50 22.57
N ARG A 3 -4.26 -20.88 22.64
CA ARG A 3 -3.00 -21.59 22.42
C ARG A 3 -2.76 -22.52 23.61
N GLY A 4 -2.40 -23.77 23.34
CA GLY A 4 -1.96 -24.71 24.40
C GLY A 4 -0.70 -24.20 25.12
N LYS A 5 -0.41 -24.76 26.30
CA LYS A 5 0.79 -24.43 27.10
C LYS A 5 2.06 -24.63 26.25
N THR A 6 2.96 -23.65 26.24
CA THR A 6 4.27 -23.70 25.56
C THR A 6 5.38 -23.62 26.60
N LEU A 7 6.56 -24.17 26.28
CA LEU A 7 7.73 -24.06 27.15
C LEU A 7 8.17 -22.59 27.25
N THR A 8 8.31 -22.12 28.48
CA THR A 8 8.89 -20.82 28.84
C THR A 8 10.40 -20.81 28.58
N MET A 9 11.01 -19.62 28.51
CA MET A 9 12.45 -19.49 28.27
C MET A 9 13.33 -20.24 29.30
N PRO A 10 13.03 -20.21 30.62
CA PRO A 10 13.76 -21.00 31.60
C PRO A 10 13.60 -22.51 31.40
N GLU A 11 12.40 -22.99 31.06
CA GLU A 11 12.15 -24.42 30.80
C GLU A 11 12.90 -24.88 29.54
N ARG A 12 12.99 -24.04 28.50
CA ARG A 12 13.81 -24.31 27.30
C ARG A 12 15.29 -24.45 27.62
N ALA A 13 15.84 -23.53 28.42
CA ALA A 13 17.25 -23.60 28.83
C ALA A 13 17.54 -24.86 29.66
N GLN A 14 16.60 -25.29 30.50
CA GLN A 14 16.72 -26.56 31.23
C GLN A 14 16.67 -27.76 30.28
N VAL A 15 15.82 -27.75 29.25
CA VAL A 15 15.80 -28.78 28.21
C VAL A 15 17.15 -28.83 27.49
N ASP A 16 17.72 -27.69 27.09
CA ASP A 16 19.01 -27.63 26.39
C ASP A 16 20.16 -28.22 27.22
N LEU A 17 20.22 -27.88 28.51
CA LEU A 17 21.20 -28.45 29.44
C LEU A 17 21.03 -29.98 29.59
N MET A 18 19.79 -30.47 29.65
CA MET A 18 19.52 -31.90 29.77
C MET A 18 19.83 -32.67 28.48
N VAL A 19 19.68 -32.04 27.30
CA VAL A 19 20.12 -32.60 26.02
C VAL A 19 21.64 -32.76 25.99
N GLN A 20 22.40 -31.76 26.47
CA GLN A 20 23.87 -31.84 26.57
C GLN A 20 24.35 -32.96 27.50
N LEU A 21 23.55 -33.31 28.49
CA LEU A 21 23.81 -34.39 29.44
C LEU A 21 23.28 -35.76 28.97
N ASN A 22 22.84 -35.88 27.70
CA ASN A 22 22.26 -37.08 27.11
C ASN A 22 21.12 -37.71 27.94
N MET A 23 20.31 -36.88 28.60
CA MET A 23 19.18 -37.37 29.38
C MET A 23 18.02 -37.85 28.48
N SER A 24 17.24 -38.82 28.97
CA SER A 24 16.08 -39.30 28.22
C SER A 24 14.89 -38.33 28.32
N ILE A 25 14.10 -38.24 27.25
CA ILE A 25 12.90 -37.39 27.16
C ILE A 25 11.93 -37.63 28.33
N SER A 26 11.77 -38.90 28.74
CA SER A 26 10.94 -39.27 29.89
C SER A 26 11.45 -38.65 31.20
N LEU A 27 12.76 -38.60 31.40
CA LEU A 27 13.39 -38.02 32.58
C LEU A 27 13.37 -36.49 32.55
N MET A 28 13.52 -35.90 31.36
CA MET A 28 13.40 -34.45 31.14
C MET A 28 11.97 -33.96 31.43
N SER A 29 10.96 -34.69 30.93
CA SER A 29 9.53 -34.43 31.18
C SER A 29 9.19 -34.50 32.67
N ALA A 30 9.75 -35.48 33.39
CA ALA A 30 9.57 -35.62 34.84
C ALA A 30 10.24 -34.47 35.62
N ARG A 31 11.44 -34.02 35.22
CA ARG A 31 12.18 -32.95 35.90
C ARG A 31 11.61 -31.55 35.69
N ILE A 32 11.07 -31.26 34.50
CA ILE A 32 10.56 -29.94 34.12
C ILE A 32 9.02 -29.86 34.31
N HIS A 33 8.38 -30.96 34.74
CA HIS A 33 6.92 -31.06 34.89
C HIS A 33 6.15 -30.63 33.63
N CYS A 34 6.66 -31.03 32.46
CA CYS A 34 6.09 -30.73 31.14
C CYS A 34 5.77 -32.02 30.38
N SER A 35 4.90 -31.92 29.37
CA SER A 35 4.55 -33.08 28.52
C SER A 35 5.75 -33.52 27.67
N ARG A 36 5.93 -34.84 27.52
CA ARG A 36 6.93 -35.43 26.61
C ARG A 36 6.82 -34.85 25.20
N THR A 37 5.59 -34.71 24.70
CA THR A 37 5.33 -34.14 23.38
C THR A 37 5.79 -32.68 23.25
N LEU A 38 5.74 -31.88 24.32
CA LEU A 38 6.23 -30.50 24.28
C LEU A 38 7.75 -30.44 24.17
N ASN A 39 8.45 -31.33 24.89
CA ASN A 39 9.90 -31.46 24.78
C ASN A 39 10.28 -31.98 23.40
N ASP A 40 9.60 -33.00 22.88
CA ASP A 40 9.86 -33.55 21.54
C ASP A 40 9.65 -32.50 20.45
N CYS A 41 8.55 -31.73 20.51
CA CYS A 41 8.29 -30.65 19.57
C CYS A 41 9.34 -29.53 19.65
N TYR A 42 9.85 -29.22 20.84
CA TYR A 42 10.91 -28.22 21.00
C TYR A 42 12.25 -28.74 20.46
N MET A 43 12.63 -29.97 20.82
CA MET A 43 13.88 -30.60 20.36
C MET A 43 13.91 -30.82 18.85
N SER A 44 12.75 -31.01 18.21
CA SER A 44 12.65 -31.18 16.75
C SER A 44 12.99 -29.90 15.97
N ASP A 45 12.66 -28.72 16.51
CA ASP A 45 12.98 -27.42 15.90
C ASP A 45 13.01 -26.30 16.96
N PRO A 46 14.12 -26.17 17.71
CA PRO A 46 14.23 -25.20 18.81
C PRO A 46 14.11 -23.74 18.35
N VAL A 47 14.50 -23.48 17.10
CA VAL A 47 14.57 -22.13 16.52
C VAL A 47 13.17 -21.65 16.12
N ALA A 48 12.36 -22.51 15.51
CA ALA A 48 10.99 -22.16 15.12
C ALA A 48 9.95 -22.42 16.23
N TYR A 49 10.32 -23.07 17.34
CA TYR A 49 9.38 -23.46 18.40
C TYR A 49 8.65 -22.26 19.04
N GLY A 50 7.32 -22.31 18.99
CA GLY A 50 6.44 -21.25 19.50
C GLY A 50 6.26 -20.05 18.57
N THR A 51 6.93 -20.03 17.41
CA THR A 51 6.67 -19.03 16.37
C THR A 51 5.34 -19.34 15.69
N SER A 52 4.55 -18.28 15.42
CA SER A 52 3.33 -18.46 14.63
C SER A 52 3.76 -18.61 13.17
N LYS A 53 3.35 -19.71 12.51
CA LYS A 53 3.52 -19.81 11.06
C LYS A 53 2.79 -18.64 10.41
N SER A 54 3.50 -17.87 9.58
CA SER A 54 2.86 -16.88 8.72
C SER A 54 1.85 -17.61 7.84
N THR A 55 0.58 -17.22 7.91
CA THR A 55 -0.47 -17.76 7.03
C THR A 55 -0.29 -17.35 5.56
N GLY A 56 0.83 -16.71 5.23
CA GLY A 56 1.08 -16.09 3.94
C GLY A 56 0.19 -14.89 3.70
N ARG A 57 0.19 -14.43 2.45
CA ARG A 57 -0.67 -13.34 1.97
C ARG A 57 -2.13 -13.72 2.19
N ALA A 58 -2.90 -12.82 2.80
CA ALA A 58 -4.33 -13.00 2.98
C ALA A 58 -5.02 -13.38 1.66
N ARG A 59 -5.91 -14.37 1.72
CA ARG A 59 -6.66 -14.85 0.55
C ARG A 59 -7.46 -13.70 -0.05
N LYS A 60 -7.40 -13.57 -1.38
CA LYS A 60 -8.12 -12.52 -2.12
C LYS A 60 -9.63 -12.72 -2.13
N LEU A 61 -10.09 -13.96 -1.97
CA LEU A 61 -11.51 -14.33 -1.95
C LEU A 61 -11.79 -15.21 -0.72
N LYS A 62 -13.02 -15.13 -0.20
CA LYS A 62 -13.45 -16.05 0.84
C LYS A 62 -13.85 -17.37 0.20
N GLN A 63 -13.71 -18.48 0.93
CA GLN A 63 -14.06 -19.83 0.47
C GLN A 63 -15.55 -19.98 0.05
N ARG A 64 -16.41 -19.09 0.54
CA ARG A 64 -17.82 -19.00 0.12
C ARG A 64 -17.94 -18.38 -1.27
N ASP A 65 -17.16 -17.33 -1.55
CA ASP A 65 -17.15 -16.65 -2.83
C ASP A 65 -16.57 -17.56 -3.92
N GLU A 66 -15.50 -18.31 -3.59
CA GLU A 66 -14.94 -19.35 -4.46
C GLU A 66 -15.98 -20.42 -4.83
N ARG A 67 -16.77 -20.89 -3.86
CA ARG A 67 -17.86 -21.84 -4.10
C ARG A 67 -18.98 -21.24 -4.96
N ASN A 68 -19.33 -19.98 -4.75
CA ASN A 68 -20.37 -19.31 -5.54
C ASN A 68 -19.91 -19.08 -6.98
N VAL A 69 -18.65 -18.69 -7.18
CA VAL A 69 -18.04 -18.57 -8.52
C VAL A 69 -18.01 -19.94 -9.20
N ALA A 70 -17.57 -20.99 -8.51
CA ALA A 70 -17.55 -22.34 -9.06
C ALA A 70 -18.95 -22.83 -9.47
N LYS A 71 -19.98 -22.57 -8.64
CA LYS A 71 -21.38 -22.87 -8.98
C LYS A 71 -21.88 -22.06 -10.18
N ALA A 72 -21.59 -20.77 -10.22
CA ALA A 72 -22.00 -19.89 -11.31
C ALA A 72 -21.35 -20.32 -12.64
N VAL A 73 -20.05 -20.63 -12.63
CA VAL A 73 -19.32 -21.12 -13.80
C VAL A 73 -19.81 -22.51 -14.22
N SER A 74 -20.01 -23.42 -13.27
CA SER A 74 -20.49 -24.78 -13.56
C SER A 74 -21.92 -24.82 -14.14
N ASN A 75 -22.74 -23.80 -13.84
CA ASN A 75 -24.09 -23.67 -14.39
C ASN A 75 -24.12 -22.93 -15.75
N THR A 76 -22.97 -22.49 -16.26
CA THR A 76 -22.86 -21.84 -17.57
C THR A 76 -22.09 -22.76 -18.53
N MET A 77 -22.57 -22.96 -19.76
CA MET A 77 -21.76 -23.63 -20.80
C MET A 77 -20.61 -22.75 -21.35
N LYS A 78 -20.19 -21.73 -20.59
CA LYS A 78 -19.19 -20.77 -21.01
C LYS A 78 -17.81 -21.39 -20.84
N SER A 79 -16.96 -21.25 -21.86
CA SER A 79 -15.56 -21.69 -21.77
C SER A 79 -14.84 -20.86 -20.71
N ALA A 80 -13.80 -21.43 -20.08
CA ALA A 80 -12.95 -20.69 -19.14
C ALA A 80 -12.43 -19.37 -19.75
N LYS A 81 -12.20 -19.34 -21.07
CA LYS A 81 -11.81 -18.12 -21.81
C LYS A 81 -12.93 -17.07 -21.88
N ASP A 82 -14.17 -17.50 -22.08
CA ASP A 82 -15.33 -16.60 -22.14
C ASP A 82 -15.63 -16.01 -20.76
N VAL A 83 -15.48 -16.83 -19.71
CA VAL A 83 -15.62 -16.39 -18.32
C VAL A 83 -14.52 -15.38 -17.96
N ASP A 84 -13.28 -15.58 -18.40
CA ASP A 84 -12.18 -14.65 -18.14
C ASP A 84 -12.34 -13.33 -18.92
N LEU A 85 -12.84 -13.38 -20.16
CA LEU A 85 -13.17 -12.21 -20.96
C LEU A 85 -14.30 -11.37 -20.33
N GLU A 86 -15.35 -12.03 -19.82
CA GLU A 86 -16.47 -11.36 -19.16
C GLU A 86 -16.06 -10.80 -17.79
N THR A 87 -15.23 -11.53 -17.04
CA THR A 87 -14.70 -11.09 -15.75
C THR A 87 -13.72 -9.92 -15.91
N SER A 88 -12.88 -9.92 -16.94
CA SER A 88 -11.98 -8.80 -17.24
C SER A 88 -12.73 -7.55 -17.71
N ARG A 89 -13.82 -7.71 -18.48
CA ARG A 89 -14.74 -6.63 -18.84
C ARG A 89 -15.52 -6.08 -17.63
N ALA A 90 -15.94 -6.94 -16.69
CA ALA A 90 -16.56 -6.51 -15.43
C ALA A 90 -15.56 -5.83 -14.48
N LYS A 91 -14.30 -6.29 -14.43
CA LYS A 91 -13.20 -5.62 -13.70
C LYS A 91 -12.86 -4.24 -14.27
N SER A 92 -13.11 -4.00 -15.57
CA SER A 92 -12.96 -2.67 -16.19
C SER A 92 -13.89 -1.62 -15.57
N CYS A 93 -15.02 -2.02 -15.01
CA CYS A 93 -16.01 -1.13 -14.39
C CYS A 93 -15.73 -0.88 -12.89
N SER A 94 -14.94 -1.73 -12.23
CA SER A 94 -14.75 -1.68 -10.78
C SER A 94 -13.45 -0.99 -10.32
N HIS A 95 -12.58 -0.60 -11.25
CA HIS A 95 -11.35 0.14 -10.94
C HIS A 95 -11.46 1.59 -11.42
N PRO A 96 -11.49 2.60 -10.52
CA PRO A 96 -11.66 4.01 -10.90
C PRO A 96 -10.60 4.49 -11.90
N TYR A 97 -9.40 3.92 -11.85
CA TYR A 97 -8.33 4.16 -12.83
C TYR A 97 -8.72 3.78 -14.26
N ASN A 98 -9.44 2.67 -14.46
CA ASN A 98 -9.84 2.20 -15.79
C ASN A 98 -10.97 3.06 -16.37
N SER A 99 -11.92 3.49 -15.54
CA SER A 99 -13.00 4.38 -15.98
C SER A 99 -12.47 5.78 -16.33
N THR A 100 -11.53 6.33 -15.54
CA THR A 100 -10.89 7.61 -15.86
C THR A 100 -10.07 7.52 -17.16
N ARG A 101 -9.28 6.46 -17.37
CA ARG A 101 -8.55 6.27 -18.64
C ARG A 101 -9.47 6.13 -19.84
N ALA A 102 -10.55 5.35 -19.72
CA ALA A 102 -11.54 5.20 -20.78
C ALA A 102 -12.23 6.53 -21.10
N PHE A 103 -12.54 7.34 -20.08
CA PHE A 103 -13.10 8.67 -20.27
C PHE A 103 -12.12 9.63 -20.98
N LEU A 104 -10.85 9.68 -20.55
CA LEU A 104 -9.85 10.53 -21.21
C LEU A 104 -9.61 10.10 -22.66
N ALA A 105 -9.58 8.79 -22.92
CA ALA A 105 -9.49 8.24 -24.26
C ALA A 105 -10.70 8.61 -25.14
N SER A 106 -11.93 8.54 -24.60
CA SER A 106 -13.13 8.92 -25.35
C SER A 106 -13.17 10.42 -25.69
N LYS A 107 -12.55 11.25 -24.86
CA LYS A 107 -12.33 12.68 -25.12
C LYS A 107 -11.12 12.98 -26.00
N LYS A 108 -10.40 11.96 -26.48
CA LYS A 108 -9.16 12.08 -27.27
C LYS A 108 -8.07 12.89 -26.54
N ILE A 109 -8.07 12.86 -25.21
CA ILE A 109 -7.07 13.56 -24.39
C ILE A 109 -5.87 12.63 -24.23
N LYS A 110 -4.71 13.06 -24.73
CA LYS A 110 -3.45 12.33 -24.54
C LYS A 110 -2.98 12.54 -23.10
N VAL A 111 -2.90 11.44 -22.35
CA VAL A 111 -2.31 11.44 -21.00
C VAL A 111 -0.80 11.36 -21.13
N LEU A 112 -0.09 12.27 -20.46
CA LEU A 112 1.37 12.26 -20.38
C LEU A 112 1.82 11.20 -19.37
N ASP A 113 2.90 10.50 -19.69
CA ASP A 113 3.55 9.59 -18.74
C ASP A 113 4.26 10.44 -17.67
N TRP A 114 3.71 10.42 -16.46
CA TRP A 114 4.19 11.24 -15.35
C TRP A 114 4.93 10.38 -14.31
N PRO A 115 6.14 10.76 -13.90
CA PRO A 115 6.86 10.04 -12.86
C PRO A 115 6.18 10.20 -11.49
N ALA A 116 6.18 9.12 -10.71
CA ALA A 116 5.64 9.16 -9.35
C ALA A 116 6.41 10.16 -8.47
N CYS A 117 5.73 10.73 -7.46
CA CYS A 117 6.33 11.60 -6.44
C CYS A 117 7.16 12.79 -6.99
N SER A 118 6.73 13.37 -8.11
CA SER A 118 7.46 14.47 -8.78
C SER A 118 6.69 15.80 -8.73
N PRO A 119 6.51 16.42 -7.54
CA PRO A 119 5.85 17.72 -7.42
C PRO A 119 6.65 18.81 -8.15
N ASN A 120 7.98 18.65 -8.23
CA ASN A 120 8.88 19.55 -8.94
C ASN A 120 8.68 19.56 -10.46
N LEU A 121 7.92 18.63 -11.03
CA LEU A 121 7.54 18.68 -12.43
C LEU A 121 6.14 19.25 -12.60
N ASN A 122 5.33 19.38 -11.56
CA ASN A 122 3.96 19.84 -11.69
C ASN A 122 3.93 21.38 -11.66
N PRO A 123 3.53 22.06 -12.76
CA PRO A 123 3.46 23.52 -12.80
C PRO A 123 2.52 24.06 -11.72
N ILE A 124 1.40 23.38 -11.45
CA ILE A 124 0.35 23.91 -10.56
C ILE A 124 0.83 24.08 -9.12
N GLU A 125 1.86 23.35 -8.68
CA GLU A 125 2.44 23.49 -7.34
C GLU A 125 3.01 24.89 -7.11
N ARG A 126 3.59 25.50 -8.15
CA ARG A 126 4.06 26.89 -8.08
C ARG A 126 2.92 27.89 -7.98
N VAL A 127 1.81 27.61 -8.67
CA VAL A 127 0.59 28.42 -8.59
C VAL A 127 -0.02 28.33 -7.19
N TRP A 128 -0.10 27.13 -6.60
CA TRP A 128 -0.55 26.95 -5.22
C TRP A 128 0.32 27.71 -4.23
N GLY A 129 1.64 27.60 -4.34
CA GLY A 129 2.56 28.35 -3.49
C GLY A 129 2.39 29.88 -3.62
N PHE A 130 2.15 30.38 -4.84
CA PHE A 130 1.84 31.79 -5.06
C PHE A 130 0.53 32.20 -4.37
N LEU A 131 -0.55 31.44 -4.57
CA LEU A 131 -1.86 31.71 -3.98
C LEU A 131 -1.82 31.70 -2.46
N THR A 132 -1.21 30.68 -1.84
CA THR A 132 -1.11 30.59 -0.39
C THR A 132 -0.35 31.80 0.18
N ARG A 133 0.76 32.20 -0.45
CA ARG A 133 1.51 33.40 -0.01
C ARG A 133 0.71 34.70 -0.18
N SER A 134 -0.10 34.81 -1.23
CA SER A 134 -0.90 36.01 -1.48
C SER A 134 -2.10 36.11 -0.54
N VAL A 135 -2.82 35.00 -0.35
CA VAL A 135 -4.00 34.92 0.52
C VAL A 135 -3.65 35.18 1.97
N TYR A 136 -2.57 34.57 2.48
CA TYR A 136 -2.13 34.74 3.87
C TYR A 136 -1.08 35.85 4.06
N LYS A 137 -0.96 36.76 3.08
CA LYS A 137 -0.01 37.87 3.14
C LYS A 137 -0.24 38.70 4.42
N ASN A 138 0.85 39.16 5.03
CA ASN A 138 0.83 39.94 6.28
C ASN A 138 0.16 39.21 7.47
N GLY A 139 0.13 37.87 7.45
CA GLY A 139 -0.44 37.08 8.54
C GLY A 139 -1.97 37.11 8.60
N LYS A 140 -2.64 37.53 7.51
CA LYS A 140 -4.10 37.55 7.43
C LYS A 140 -4.69 36.17 7.75
N GLN A 141 -5.66 36.14 8.66
CA GLN A 141 -6.41 34.94 9.02
C GLN A 141 -7.87 35.09 8.58
N TYR A 142 -8.57 33.98 8.43
CA TYR A 142 -9.95 33.92 7.97
C TYR A 142 -10.79 33.18 9.01
N ASN A 143 -11.93 33.77 9.38
CA ASN A 143 -12.81 33.21 10.42
C ASN A 143 -13.95 32.36 9.82
N SER A 144 -14.10 32.36 8.49
CA SER A 144 -15.12 31.58 7.79
C SER A 144 -14.62 31.02 6.46
N ILE A 145 -15.22 29.89 6.06
CA ILE A 145 -14.90 29.25 4.78
C ILE A 145 -15.32 30.14 3.59
N SER A 146 -16.40 30.91 3.72
CA SER A 146 -16.87 31.82 2.66
C SER A 146 -15.84 32.93 2.42
N GLU A 147 -15.36 33.56 3.48
CA GLU A 147 -14.35 34.63 3.40
C GLU A 147 -13.04 34.12 2.78
N LEU A 148 -12.58 32.92 3.18
CA LEU A 148 -11.41 32.30 2.58
C LEU A 148 -11.63 32.01 1.09
N LYS A 149 -12.79 31.47 0.69
CA LYS A 149 -13.11 31.22 -0.72
C LYS A 149 -13.09 32.50 -1.55
N ASP A 150 -13.67 33.58 -1.04
CA ASP A 150 -13.72 34.85 -1.75
C ASP A 150 -12.34 35.50 -1.88
N ALA A 151 -11.51 35.40 -0.84
CA ALA A 151 -10.12 35.81 -0.92
C ALA A 151 -9.31 34.99 -1.93
N VAL A 152 -9.46 33.66 -1.95
CA VAL A 152 -8.80 32.81 -2.94
C VAL A 152 -9.21 33.18 -4.36
N ARG A 153 -10.51 33.43 -4.61
CA ARG A 153 -10.99 33.91 -5.93
C ARG A 153 -10.39 35.27 -6.32
N THR A 154 -10.30 36.18 -5.34
CA THR A 154 -9.75 37.52 -5.54
C THR A 154 -8.26 37.49 -5.85
N GLU A 155 -7.50 36.62 -5.19
CA GLU A 155 -6.07 36.46 -5.48
C GLU A 155 -5.83 35.68 -6.78
N TRP A 156 -6.70 34.71 -7.09
CA TRP A 156 -6.66 33.97 -8.35
C TRP A 156 -6.83 34.88 -9.57
N SER A 157 -7.77 35.83 -9.52
CA SER A 157 -8.01 36.76 -10.64
C SER A 157 -6.86 37.73 -10.89
N LYS A 158 -5.94 37.90 -9.94
CA LYS A 158 -4.72 38.71 -10.09
C LYS A 158 -3.59 37.98 -10.81
N ILE A 159 -3.69 36.67 -11.01
CA ILE A 159 -2.66 35.90 -11.73
C ILE A 159 -2.71 36.30 -13.20
N HIS A 160 -1.67 37.01 -13.64
CA HIS A 160 -1.56 37.43 -15.02
C HIS A 160 -1.23 36.23 -15.94
N PRO A 161 -1.83 36.13 -17.15
CA PRO A 161 -1.55 35.04 -18.08
C PRO A 161 -0.05 34.85 -18.38
N SER A 162 0.73 35.93 -18.45
CA SER A 162 2.18 35.83 -18.68
C SER A 162 2.94 35.07 -17.58
N TYR A 163 2.44 35.07 -16.34
CA TYR A 163 3.01 34.26 -15.27
C TYR A 163 2.84 32.76 -15.54
N LEU A 164 1.66 32.36 -16.01
CA LEU A 164 1.35 30.98 -16.37
C LEU A 164 2.15 30.54 -17.60
N GLU A 165 2.30 31.43 -18.58
CA GLU A 165 3.13 31.19 -19.76
C GLU A 165 4.61 30.99 -19.39
N ASN A 166 5.17 31.88 -18.58
CA ASN A 166 6.54 31.75 -18.08
C ASN A 166 6.75 30.44 -17.31
N LEU A 167 5.75 30.03 -16.52
CA LEU A 167 5.80 28.78 -15.78
C LEU A 167 5.79 27.56 -16.71
N SER A 168 4.98 27.58 -17.77
CA SER A 168 4.99 26.58 -18.83
C SER A 168 6.34 26.53 -19.54
N ASN A 169 6.86 27.69 -19.94
CA ASN A 169 8.14 27.84 -20.64
C ASN A 169 9.34 27.40 -19.79
N SER A 170 9.21 27.39 -18.46
CA SER A 170 10.25 26.88 -17.54
C SER A 170 10.34 25.35 -17.47
N MET A 171 9.33 24.63 -17.97
CA MET A 171 9.25 23.16 -17.83
C MET A 171 10.41 22.39 -18.47
N PRO A 172 10.87 22.72 -19.69
CA PRO A 172 12.03 22.05 -20.28
C PRO A 172 13.27 22.14 -19.39
N ASN A 173 13.53 23.31 -18.79
CA ASN A 173 14.67 23.50 -17.89
C ASN A 173 14.50 22.69 -16.60
N ARG A 174 13.29 22.61 -16.02
CA ARG A 174 13.02 21.79 -14.83
C ARG A 174 13.25 20.30 -15.10
N ILE A 175 12.76 19.82 -16.24
CA ILE A 175 12.98 18.43 -16.68
C ILE A 175 14.48 18.16 -16.83
N PHE A 176 15.21 19.07 -17.48
CA PHE A 176 16.67 18.96 -17.64
C PHE A 176 17.40 18.88 -16.29
N GLN A 177 17.01 19.71 -15.31
CA GLN A 177 17.60 19.65 -13.96
C GLN A 177 17.31 18.34 -13.24
N VAL A 178 16.10 17.78 -13.38
CA VAL A 178 15.75 16.47 -12.81
C VAL A 178 16.60 15.36 -13.45
N ILE A 179 16.83 15.43 -14.76
CA ILE A 179 17.70 14.50 -15.48
C ILE A 179 19.15 14.62 -14.98
N GLN A 180 19.70 15.83 -14.89
CA GLN A 180 21.06 16.04 -14.38
C GLN A 180 21.26 15.52 -12.96
N LYS A 181 20.21 15.56 -12.13
CA LYS A 181 20.23 15.06 -10.76
C LYS A 181 19.84 13.59 -10.64
N ASN A 182 19.71 12.85 -11.75
CA ASN A 182 19.28 11.45 -11.77
C ASN A 182 17.98 11.19 -10.99
N GLY A 183 16.99 12.09 -11.13
CA GLY A 183 15.72 12.02 -10.40
C GLY A 183 15.76 12.66 -9.01
N GLY A 184 16.89 13.25 -8.60
CA GLY A 184 17.04 13.97 -7.34
C GLY A 184 16.26 15.29 -7.27
N PHE A 185 16.14 15.83 -6.05
CA PHE A 185 15.39 17.06 -5.79
C PHE A 185 15.98 18.29 -6.49
N THR A 186 15.13 19.01 -7.21
CA THR A 186 15.41 20.31 -7.85
C THR A 186 14.78 21.43 -6.99
N GLY A 187 15.58 22.40 -6.55
CA GLY A 187 15.13 23.57 -5.77
C GLY A 187 14.72 24.74 -6.66
#